data_AF-A0A5J5G4B1-F1
#
_entry.id   AF-A0A5J5G4B1-F1
#
_cell.length_a   1.000
_cell.length_b   1.000
_cell.length_c   1.000
_cell.angle_alpha   90.00
_cell.angle_beta   90.00
_cell.angle_gamma   90.00
#
_symmetry.space_group_name_H-M   'P 1'
#
loop_
_entity.id
_entity.type
_entity.pdbx_description
1 polymer ?
#
loop_
_entity_poly.entity_id
_entity_poly.type
_entity_poly.pdbx_seq_one_letter_code
_entity_poly.pdbx_strand_id
1 'polypeptide(L)'
;MKSIYAEITKFIPDLERLESAGEWVTLRPDTPGVQHMPHVSYEPLIYAFSHAMTPFIDYDYNDTLRTRSAGNSELAGKSEQWLLAYITCAIRADRFCEGSLKKFVESGELLKCLRRLEELARK
;
A
#
# COMPACT_ATOMS: atom_id res chain seq x y z
N MET A 1 -24.25 10.09 2.50
CA MET A 1 -23.82 8.68 2.37
C MET A 1 -22.32 8.64 2.67
N LYS A 2 -21.85 7.85 3.64
CA LYS A 2 -20.39 7.72 3.87
C LYS A 2 -19.82 6.86 2.73
N SER A 3 -18.73 7.31 2.10
CA SER A 3 -18.00 6.52 1.11
C SER A 3 -17.59 5.18 1.73
N ILE A 4 -17.77 4.07 1.00
CA ILE A 4 -17.34 2.74 1.44
C ILE A 4 -15.82 2.66 1.65
N TYR A 5 -15.05 3.56 1.04
CA TYR A 5 -13.60 3.63 1.17
C TYR A 5 -13.13 4.69 2.19
N ALA A 6 -14.04 5.33 2.92
CA ALA A 6 -13.70 6.40 3.87
C ALA A 6 -12.67 5.94 4.93
N GLU A 7 -12.69 4.67 5.32
CA GLU A 7 -11.76 4.11 6.30
C GLU A 7 -10.31 4.09 5.82
N ILE A 8 -10.06 4.03 4.51
CA ILE A 8 -8.71 4.02 3.93
C ILE A 8 -8.34 5.37 3.31
N THR A 9 -9.31 6.13 2.76
CA THR A 9 -9.05 7.45 2.19
C THR A 9 -8.82 8.53 3.25
N LYS A 10 -9.25 8.31 4.51
CA LYS A 10 -8.97 9.22 5.63
C LYS A 10 -7.47 9.42 5.91
N PHE A 11 -6.62 8.49 5.46
CA PHE A 11 -5.17 8.56 5.62
C PHE A 11 -4.48 9.52 4.63
N ILE A 12 -5.17 9.99 3.57
CA ILE A 12 -4.58 10.86 2.53
C ILE A 12 -3.83 12.07 3.13
N PRO A 13 -4.42 12.87 4.05
CA PRO A 13 -3.74 14.07 4.55
C PRO A 13 -2.46 13.76 5.34
N ASP A 14 -2.43 12.65 6.06
CA ASP A 14 -1.26 12.24 6.85
C ASP A 14 -0.17 11.65 5.95
N LEU A 15 -0.57 10.86 4.94
CA LEU A 15 0.34 10.30 3.94
C LEU A 15 1.00 11.40 3.07
N GLU A 16 0.31 12.52 2.82
CA GLU A 16 0.88 13.68 2.09
C GLU A 16 1.96 14.41 2.86
N ARG A 17 1.90 14.37 4.20
CA ARG A 17 2.87 15.00 5.09
C ARG A 17 3.97 14.04 5.51
N LEU A 18 3.87 12.78 5.12
CA LEU A 18 4.80 11.74 5.50
C LEU A 18 6.13 11.95 4.78
N GLU A 19 7.20 12.16 5.53
CA GLU A 19 8.54 12.38 4.97
C GLU A 19 9.24 11.07 4.57
N SER A 20 9.01 9.99 5.33
CA SER A 20 9.56 8.65 5.10
C SER A 20 8.50 7.61 5.44
N ALA A 21 8.40 6.54 4.65
CA ALA A 21 7.53 5.42 5.01
C ALA A 21 8.08 4.59 6.19
N GLY A 22 9.37 4.74 6.50
CA GLY A 22 10.09 4.00 7.52
C GLY A 22 11.53 3.72 7.12
N GLU A 23 12.29 3.09 8.00
CA GLU A 23 13.74 2.93 7.85
C GLU A 23 14.18 1.48 7.64
N TRP A 24 15.22 1.29 6.84
CA TRP A 24 15.82 -0.04 6.66
C TRP A 24 16.61 -0.47 7.90
N VAL A 25 16.27 -1.64 8.43
CA VAL A 25 16.97 -2.30 9.52
C VAL A 25 17.76 -3.46 8.94
N THR A 26 19.07 -3.30 8.78
CA THR A 26 19.95 -4.27 8.10
C THR A 26 20.74 -5.17 9.06
N LEU A 27 21.05 -4.70 10.27
CA LEU A 27 21.75 -5.47 11.29
C LEU A 27 21.41 -4.91 12.68
N ARG A 28 21.08 -5.79 13.64
CA ARG A 28 21.13 -5.46 15.07
C ARG A 28 22.36 -6.15 15.68
N PRO A 29 23.39 -5.39 16.10
CA PRO A 29 24.60 -5.98 16.68
C PRO A 29 24.42 -6.43 18.14
N ASP A 30 23.22 -6.29 18.72
CA ASP A 30 22.96 -6.41 20.16
C ASP A 30 22.88 -7.86 20.68
N THR A 31 22.78 -8.86 19.80
CA THR A 31 22.64 -10.26 20.22
C THR A 31 23.66 -11.17 19.51
N PRO A 32 24.71 -11.65 20.21
CA PRO A 32 25.70 -12.55 19.63
C PRO A 32 25.07 -13.81 19.04
N GLY A 33 25.33 -14.09 17.76
CA GLY A 33 24.84 -15.27 17.07
C GLY A 33 23.43 -15.15 16.46
N VAL A 34 22.74 -14.01 16.60
CA VAL A 34 21.46 -13.75 15.92
C VAL A 34 21.70 -12.92 14.67
N GLN A 35 21.30 -13.44 13.51
CA GLN A 35 21.20 -12.69 12.27
C GLN A 35 19.73 -12.46 11.94
N HIS A 36 19.36 -11.21 11.69
CA HIS A 36 18.03 -10.85 11.21
C HIS A 36 18.10 -10.57 9.70
N MET A 37 17.05 -10.98 8.98
CA MET A 37 16.87 -10.55 7.59
C MET A 37 16.67 -9.02 7.57
N PRO A 38 17.35 -8.30 6.67
CA PRO A 38 17.06 -6.90 6.44
C PRO A 38 15.58 -6.67 6.17
N HIS A 39 14.97 -5.73 6.86
CA HIS A 39 13.55 -5.38 6.70
C HIS A 39 13.34 -3.89 6.89
N VAL A 40 12.20 -3.38 6.44
CA VAL A 40 11.79 -2.02 6.73
C VAL A 40 11.04 -1.99 8.06
N SER A 41 11.48 -1.13 8.97
CA SER A 41 10.72 -0.73 10.15
C SER A 41 9.84 0.45 9.75
N TYR A 42 8.56 0.19 9.52
CA TYR A 42 7.63 1.20 9.02
C TYR A 42 7.22 2.21 10.10
N GLU A 43 6.86 3.41 9.66
CA GLU A 43 6.20 4.39 10.52
C GLU A 43 4.84 3.85 11.02
N PRO A 44 4.39 4.21 12.25
CA PRO A 44 3.11 3.77 12.79
C PRO A 44 1.92 4.04 11.87
N LEU A 45 1.98 5.12 11.09
CA LEU A 45 0.97 5.48 10.09
C LEU A 45 0.78 4.37 9.05
N ILE A 46 1.88 3.79 8.55
CA ILE A 46 1.84 2.74 7.52
C ILE A 46 1.31 1.43 8.08
N TYR A 47 1.63 1.09 9.33
CA TYR A 47 1.01 -0.05 10.02
C TYR A 47 -0.50 0.14 10.21
N ALA A 48 -0.92 1.34 10.66
CA ALA A 48 -2.33 1.67 10.83
C ALA A 48 -3.10 1.61 9.50
N PHE A 49 -2.52 2.14 8.42
CA PHE A 49 -3.08 2.06 7.08
C PHE A 49 -3.21 0.59 6.61
N SER A 50 -2.15 -0.20 6.77
CA SER A 50 -2.13 -1.61 6.38
C SER A 50 -3.19 -2.42 7.13
N HIS A 51 -3.42 -2.11 8.41
CA HIS A 51 -4.49 -2.71 9.18
C HIS A 51 -5.88 -2.27 8.70
N ALA A 52 -6.07 -0.98 8.41
CA ALA A 52 -7.32 -0.45 7.86
C ALA A 52 -7.67 -1.03 6.48
N MET A 53 -6.67 -1.48 5.71
CA MET A 53 -6.86 -2.19 4.45
C MET A 53 -7.43 -3.61 4.60
N THR A 54 -7.45 -4.21 5.80
CA THR A 54 -7.87 -5.61 6.02
C THR A 54 -9.23 -5.97 5.39
N PRO A 55 -10.29 -5.15 5.51
CA PRO A 55 -11.59 -5.44 4.89
C PRO A 55 -11.61 -5.34 3.36
N PHE A 56 -10.57 -4.73 2.77
CA PHE A 56 -10.48 -4.40 1.35
C PHE A 56 -9.42 -5.22 0.61
N ILE A 57 -8.81 -6.21 1.29
CA ILE A 57 -7.81 -7.09 0.70
C ILE A 57 -8.44 -7.91 -0.43
N ASP A 58 -7.87 -7.78 -1.63
CA ASP A 58 -8.17 -8.67 -2.75
C ASP A 58 -7.28 -9.92 -2.65
N TYR A 59 -7.86 -11.07 -2.31
CA TYR A 59 -7.12 -12.33 -2.18
C TYR A 59 -6.68 -12.90 -3.54
N ASP A 60 -7.35 -12.50 -4.63
CA ASP A 60 -7.09 -12.92 -6.00
C ASP A 60 -6.37 -11.82 -6.80
N TYR A 61 -5.68 -10.90 -6.10
CA TYR A 61 -5.05 -9.71 -6.68
C TYR A 61 -4.19 -10.00 -7.92
N ASN A 62 -3.51 -11.14 -8.00
CA ASN A 62 -2.73 -11.52 -9.18
C ASN A 62 -3.60 -11.66 -10.44
N ASP A 63 -4.76 -12.30 -10.31
CA ASP A 63 -5.70 -12.48 -11.41
C ASP A 63 -6.44 -11.18 -11.73
N THR A 64 -6.84 -10.40 -10.71
CA THR A 64 -7.43 -9.07 -10.89
C THR A 64 -6.48 -8.13 -11.65
N LEU A 65 -5.20 -8.14 -11.31
CA LEU A 65 -4.19 -7.31 -11.97
C LEU A 65 -3.88 -7.81 -13.39
N ARG A 66 -3.83 -9.13 -13.62
CA ARG A 66 -3.54 -9.73 -14.94
C ARG A 66 -4.68 -9.55 -15.94
N THR A 67 -5.92 -9.66 -15.50
CA THR A 67 -7.10 -9.59 -16.40
C THR A 67 -7.45 -8.17 -16.81
N ARG A 68 -7.10 -7.17 -15.99
CA ARG A 68 -7.48 -5.75 -16.19
C ARG A 68 -6.29 -4.84 -16.52
N SER A 69 -5.12 -5.42 -16.81
CA SER A 69 -3.92 -4.71 -17.30
C SER A 69 -3.89 -4.51 -18.82
N ALA A 70 -4.86 -5.06 -19.56
CA ALA A 70 -4.91 -5.01 -21.04
C ALA A 70 -5.22 -3.63 -21.68
N GLY A 71 -5.20 -2.53 -20.91
CA GLY A 71 -5.42 -1.18 -21.44
C GLY A 71 -4.85 -0.11 -20.52
N ASN A 72 -3.97 0.73 -21.10
CA ASN A 72 -3.27 1.92 -20.60
C ASN A 72 -2.65 1.88 -19.17
N SER A 73 -1.44 2.42 -19.08
CA SER A 73 -0.60 2.52 -17.87
C SER A 73 -1.07 3.56 -16.85
N GLU A 74 -2.16 4.27 -17.11
CA GLU A 74 -2.66 5.35 -16.24
C GLU A 74 -3.76 4.87 -15.28
N LEU A 75 -3.64 5.25 -14.01
CA LEU A 75 -4.61 4.95 -12.96
C LEU A 75 -6.02 5.48 -13.26
N ALA A 76 -6.15 6.50 -14.13
CA ALA A 76 -7.43 7.09 -14.52
C ALA A 76 -8.42 6.08 -15.11
N GLY A 77 -7.94 5.04 -15.80
CA GLY A 77 -8.78 4.00 -16.41
C GLY A 77 -9.08 2.81 -15.50
N LYS A 78 -8.56 2.78 -14.27
CA LYS A 78 -8.64 1.59 -13.40
C LYS A 78 -9.87 1.62 -12.51
N SER A 79 -10.55 0.47 -12.42
CA SER A 79 -11.68 0.22 -11.53
C SER A 79 -11.25 0.16 -10.06
N GLU A 80 -12.18 0.34 -9.14
CA GLU A 80 -11.99 0.21 -7.69
C GLU A 80 -11.33 -1.11 -7.31
N GLN A 81 -11.84 -2.23 -7.83
CA GLN A 81 -11.28 -3.57 -7.57
C GLN A 81 -9.82 -3.69 -8.02
N TRP A 82 -9.46 -3.06 -9.14
CA TRP A 82 -8.07 -3.06 -9.61
C TRP A 82 -7.17 -2.23 -8.69
N LEU A 83 -7.65 -1.08 -8.21
CA LEU A 83 -6.91 -0.24 -7.26
C LEU A 83 -6.69 -0.97 -5.93
N LEU A 84 -7.72 -1.65 -5.42
CA LEU A 84 -7.61 -2.48 -4.21
C LEU A 84 -6.64 -3.65 -4.40
N ALA A 85 -6.68 -4.32 -5.56
CA ALA A 85 -5.73 -5.36 -5.90
C ALA A 85 -4.28 -4.84 -5.99
N TYR A 86 -4.09 -3.64 -6.52
CA TYR A 86 -2.77 -3.04 -6.65
C TYR A 86 -2.17 -2.66 -5.29
N ILE A 87 -2.97 -2.02 -4.41
CA ILE A 87 -2.57 -1.75 -3.03
C ILE A 87 -2.29 -3.06 -2.28
N THR A 88 -3.16 -4.07 -2.46
CA THR A 88 -2.97 -5.39 -1.84
C THR A 88 -1.66 -6.03 -2.30
N CYS A 89 -1.34 -5.96 -3.60
CA CYS A 89 -0.09 -6.46 -4.15
C CYS A 89 1.12 -5.83 -3.45
N ALA A 90 1.14 -4.50 -3.28
CA ALA A 90 2.23 -3.80 -2.59
C ALA A 90 2.39 -4.24 -1.13
N ILE A 91 1.28 -4.32 -0.37
CA ILE A 91 1.29 -4.78 1.03
C ILE A 91 1.77 -6.23 1.13
N ARG A 92 1.32 -7.10 0.22
CA ARG A 92 1.66 -8.53 0.28
C ARG A 92 3.07 -8.84 -0.22
N ALA A 93 3.56 -8.11 -1.22
CA ALA A 93 4.93 -8.23 -1.71
C ALA A 93 5.96 -7.89 -0.61
N ASP A 94 5.58 -7.01 0.32
CA ASP A 94 6.47 -6.61 1.41
C ASP A 94 6.72 -7.70 2.46
N ARG A 95 5.91 -8.77 2.49
CA ARG A 95 6.16 -9.93 3.36
C ARG A 95 7.51 -10.61 3.10
N PHE A 96 8.10 -10.38 1.93
CA PHE A 96 9.42 -10.88 1.56
C PHE A 96 10.55 -9.90 1.91
N CYS A 97 10.26 -8.86 2.69
CA CYS A 97 11.23 -7.87 3.20
C CYS A 97 11.99 -7.10 2.09
N GLU A 98 11.36 -6.94 0.92
CA GLU A 98 11.95 -6.26 -0.25
C GLU A 98 11.77 -4.74 -0.25
N GLY A 99 11.03 -4.20 0.73
CA GLY A 99 10.68 -2.78 0.83
C GLY A 99 9.72 -2.33 -0.27
N SER A 100 8.92 -3.25 -0.80
CA SER A 100 7.93 -3.00 -1.84
C SER A 100 6.86 -2.00 -1.37
N LEU A 101 6.40 -2.10 -0.12
CA LEU A 101 5.42 -1.15 0.43
C LEU A 101 6.06 0.23 0.64
N LYS A 102 7.29 0.29 1.16
CA LYS A 102 8.05 1.56 1.26
C LYS A 102 8.15 2.27 -0.09
N LYS A 103 8.60 1.56 -1.14
CA LYS A 103 8.70 2.12 -2.51
C LYS A 103 7.34 2.59 -3.04
N PHE A 104 6.27 1.83 -2.79
CA PHE A 104 4.92 2.18 -3.23
C PHE A 104 4.37 3.44 -2.54
N VAL A 105 4.67 3.62 -1.26
CA VAL A 105 4.31 4.84 -0.51
C VAL A 105 5.12 6.03 -1.01
N GLU A 106 6.45 5.89 -1.08
CA GLU A 106 7.36 7.01 -1.36
C GLU A 106 7.35 7.46 -2.82
N SER A 107 6.95 6.59 -3.75
CA SER A 107 6.67 6.97 -5.14
C SER A 107 5.37 7.78 -5.31
N GLY A 108 4.55 7.87 -4.26
CA GLY A 108 3.23 8.51 -4.30
C GLY A 108 2.16 7.66 -5.00
N GLU A 109 2.47 6.44 -5.44
CA GLU A 109 1.50 5.55 -6.09
C GLU A 109 0.34 5.19 -5.17
N LEU A 110 0.60 4.97 -3.87
CA LEU A 110 -0.44 4.77 -2.87
C LEU A 110 -1.41 5.96 -2.83
N LEU A 111 -0.90 7.19 -2.74
CA LEU A 111 -1.70 8.41 -2.69
C LEU A 111 -2.57 8.57 -3.95
N LYS A 112 -2.02 8.30 -5.14
CA LYS A 112 -2.78 8.33 -6.38
C LYS A 112 -3.92 7.31 -6.37
N CYS A 113 -3.68 6.09 -5.88
CA CYS A 113 -4.71 5.06 -5.77
C CYS A 113 -5.83 5.47 -4.82
N LEU A 114 -5.49 6.03 -3.65
CA LEU A 114 -6.47 6.47 -2.65
C LEU A 114 -7.33 7.64 -3.14
N ARG A 115 -6.71 8.64 -3.79
CA ARG A 115 -7.43 9.74 -4.42
C ARG A 115 -8.39 9.23 -5.49
N ARG A 116 -7.96 8.27 -6.30
CA ARG A 116 -8.82 7.67 -7.32
C ARG A 116 -9.99 6.89 -6.73
N LEU A 117 -9.77 6.12 -5.66
CA LEU A 117 -10.85 5.45 -4.92
C LEU A 117 -11.84 6.45 -4.33
N GLU A 118 -11.36 7.58 -3.82
CA GLU A 118 -12.20 8.65 -3.31
C GLU A 118 -13.07 9.28 -4.41
N GLU A 119 -12.49 9.56 -5.58
CA GLU A 119 -13.22 10.07 -6.74
C GLU A 119 -14.32 9.12 -7.21
N LEU A 120 -14.01 7.82 -7.31
CA LEU A 120 -14.94 6.80 -7.77
C LEU A 120 -16.11 6.62 -6.79
N ALA A 121 -15.88 6.70 -5.48
CA ALA A 121 -16.94 6.57 -4.49
C ALA A 121 -17.84 7.81 -4.31
N ARG A 122 -17.48 8.95 -4.94
CA ARG A 122 -18.31 10.16 -4.96
C ARG A 122 -19.25 10.21 -6.18
N LYS A 123 -19.02 9.37 -7.18
CA LYS A 123 -19.89 9.23 -8.36
C LYS A 123 -21.07 8.32 -8.04
#